data_AF-B5L4Z5-F1
#
_entry.id   AF-B5L4Z5-F1
#
_cell.length_a   1.000
_cell.length_b   1.000
_cell.length_c   1.000
_cell.angle_alpha   90.00
_cell.angle_beta   90.00
_cell.angle_gamma   90.00
#
_symmetry.space_group_name_H-M   'P 1'
#
loop_
_entity.id
_entity.type
_entity.pdbx_description
1 polymer ?
#
loop_
_entity_poly.entity_id
_entity_poly.type
_entity_poly.pdbx_seq_one_letter_code
_entity_poly.pdbx_strand_id
1 'polypeptide(L)'
;ECKCHGMSGSCTVKTCWMRLPTFRSVGDALKDRFDGASRVMMPNTDLEVPTQRNDAVPHRVPRRDRYRFQLRPHNPDHKSPGVKDLVYLEPSPGFCEKNPRLGIPGTHGRACNDTSIGVDGCDLMCCGRGYRTETMFVVERCNCTFHWCCAV
;
A
#
# COMPACT_ATOMS: atom_id res chain seq x y z
N GLU A 1 18.58 -11.69 -10.98
CA GLU A 1 18.95 -11.29 -12.37
C GLU A 1 20.12 -12.16 -12.81
N CYS A 2 20.21 -12.48 -14.10
CA CYS A 2 21.32 -13.27 -14.63
C CYS A 2 21.81 -12.68 -15.94
N LYS A 3 23.12 -12.79 -16.20
CA LYS A 3 23.73 -12.48 -17.49
C LYS A 3 24.33 -13.73 -18.10
N CYS A 4 24.07 -13.91 -19.39
CA CYS A 4 24.53 -15.05 -20.18
C CYS A 4 25.86 -14.73 -20.87
N HIS A 5 26.76 -15.71 -20.91
CA HIS A 5 28.14 -15.56 -21.37
C HIS A 5 28.57 -16.62 -22.38
N GLY A 6 27.67 -17.46 -22.86
CA GLY A 6 27.98 -18.49 -23.85
C GLY A 6 28.22 -17.91 -25.25
N MET A 7 28.80 -18.74 -26.13
CA MET A 7 29.04 -18.40 -27.53
C MET A 7 27.77 -17.84 -28.20
N SER A 8 27.92 -16.77 -28.98
CA SER A 8 26.83 -16.05 -29.66
C SER A 8 25.69 -15.58 -28.73
N GLY A 9 25.98 -15.34 -27.45
CA GLY A 9 24.98 -14.91 -26.45
C GLY A 9 24.16 -16.05 -25.85
N SER A 10 24.55 -17.31 -26.06
CA SER A 10 23.88 -18.45 -25.44
C SER A 10 24.01 -18.44 -23.91
N CYS A 11 23.04 -19.04 -23.22
CA CYS A 11 23.00 -19.09 -21.75
C CYS A 11 23.56 -20.40 -21.17
N THR A 12 24.42 -21.11 -21.92
CA THR A 12 25.08 -22.35 -21.46
C THR A 12 25.93 -22.10 -20.21
N VAL A 13 26.57 -20.93 -20.14
CA VAL A 13 27.16 -20.39 -18.92
C VAL A 13 26.48 -19.06 -18.61
N LYS A 14 26.04 -18.89 -17.35
CA LYS A 14 25.45 -17.66 -16.86
C LYS A 14 25.87 -17.38 -15.43
N THR A 15 26.00 -16.10 -15.11
CA THR A 15 26.25 -15.63 -13.74
C THR A 15 25.00 -14.90 -13.26
N CYS A 16 24.54 -15.24 -12.06
CA CYS A 16 23.34 -14.66 -11.46
C CYS A 16 23.68 -13.90 -10.19
N TRP A 17 22.95 -12.81 -9.94
CA TRP A 17 23.00 -12.03 -8.71
C TRP A 17 21.61 -11.64 -8.25
N MET A 18 21.49 -11.37 -6.95
CA MET A 18 20.28 -10.79 -6.39
C MET A 18 20.16 -9.35 -6.87
N ARG A 19 18.98 -9.01 -7.39
CA ARG A 19 18.65 -7.65 -7.81
C ARG A 19 17.36 -7.26 -7.14
N LEU A 20 17.28 -6.02 -6.68
CA LEU A 20 16.02 -5.46 -6.23
C LEU A 20 15.03 -5.38 -7.40
N PRO A 21 13.74 -5.63 -7.14
CA PRO A 21 12.70 -5.40 -8.14
C PRO A 21 12.59 -3.90 -8.44
N THR A 22 11.85 -3.55 -9.49
CA THR A 22 11.56 -2.14 -9.78
C THR A 22 10.73 -1.52 -8.67
N PHE A 23 10.87 -0.22 -8.45
CA PHE A 23 10.07 0.45 -7.42
C PHE A 23 8.56 0.37 -7.71
N ARG A 24 8.15 0.38 -8.98
CA ARG A 24 6.75 0.19 -9.38
C ARG A 24 6.19 -1.13 -8.86
N SER A 25 6.89 -2.24 -9.08
CA SER A 25 6.46 -3.55 -8.56
C SER A 25 6.40 -3.61 -7.02
N VAL A 26 7.22 -2.83 -6.31
CA VAL A 26 7.12 -2.71 -4.85
C VAL A 26 5.90 -1.89 -4.47
N GLY A 27 5.65 -0.78 -5.17
CA GLY A 27 4.48 0.08 -4.98
C GLY A 27 3.17 -0.67 -5.21
N ASP A 28 3.07 -1.45 -6.29
CA ASP A 28 1.90 -2.27 -6.61
C ASP A 28 1.65 -3.30 -5.49
N ALA A 29 2.69 -4.02 -5.07
CA ALA A 29 2.59 -5.01 -3.99
C ALA A 29 2.18 -4.39 -2.64
N LEU A 30 2.59 -3.14 -2.37
CA LEU A 30 2.16 -2.42 -1.17
C LEU A 30 0.75 -1.83 -1.31
N LYS A 31 0.35 -1.44 -2.52
CA LYS A 31 -1.01 -0.97 -2.82
C LYS A 31 -2.03 -2.09 -2.62
N ASP A 32 -1.72 -3.31 -3.07
CA ASP A 32 -2.56 -4.48 -2.81
C ASP A 32 -2.74 -4.74 -1.31
N ARG A 33 -1.66 -4.58 -0.53
CA ARG A 33 -1.70 -4.71 0.94
C ARG A 33 -2.45 -3.57 1.61
N PHE A 34 -2.44 -2.38 1.02
CA PHE A 34 -3.21 -1.23 1.49
C PHE A 34 -4.70 -1.47 1.29
N ASP A 35 -5.11 -1.98 0.14
CA ASP A 35 -6.52 -2.30 -0.15
C ASP A 35 -7.05 -3.45 0.72
N GLY A 36 -6.18 -4.39 1.09
CA GLY A 36 -6.48 -5.49 2.01
C GLY A 36 -6.12 -5.22 3.47
N ALA A 37 -5.86 -3.98 3.88
CA ALA A 37 -5.40 -3.68 5.24
C ALA A 37 -6.45 -4.01 6.30
N SER A 38 -6.00 -4.56 7.43
CA SER A 38 -6.91 -5.02 8.50
C SER A 38 -7.07 -3.97 9.60
N ARG A 39 -8.32 -3.66 9.96
CA ARG A 39 -8.60 -2.90 11.17
C ARG A 39 -8.36 -3.75 12.40
N VAL A 40 -7.54 -3.25 13.32
CA VAL A 40 -7.18 -3.96 14.56
C VAL A 40 -7.51 -3.11 15.78
N MET A 41 -7.62 -3.79 16.93
CA MET A 41 -7.75 -3.17 18.24
C MET A 41 -6.55 -3.57 19.10
N MET A 42 -6.11 -2.64 19.94
CA MET A 42 -5.19 -2.96 21.01
C MET A 42 -5.96 -3.72 22.09
N PRO A 43 -5.50 -4.90 22.53
CA PRO A 43 -6.05 -5.47 23.74
C PRO A 43 -5.80 -4.49 24.89
N ASN A 44 -6.84 -4.15 25.66
CA ASN A 44 -6.63 -3.51 26.94
C ASN A 44 -5.78 -4.47 27.76
N THR A 45 -4.50 -4.15 27.93
CA THR A 45 -3.77 -4.63 29.09
C THR A 45 -4.33 -3.82 30.26
N ASP A 46 -5.54 -4.15 30.68
CA ASP A 46 -5.83 -4.01 32.09
C ASP A 46 -4.72 -4.82 32.75
N LEU A 47 -3.78 -4.11 33.37
CA LEU A 47 -2.91 -4.68 34.34
C LEU A 47 -3.87 -5.33 35.33
N GLU A 48 -4.14 -6.62 35.17
CA GLU A 48 -4.66 -7.45 36.25
C GLU A 48 -3.62 -7.28 37.35
N VAL A 49 -3.87 -6.31 38.22
CA VAL A 49 -3.17 -6.17 39.49
C VAL A 49 -3.38 -7.53 40.14
N PRO A 50 -2.33 -8.35 40.31
CA PRO A 50 -2.52 -9.67 40.85
C PRO A 50 -3.08 -9.46 42.24
N THR A 51 -4.32 -9.91 42.47
CA THR A 51 -4.89 -9.99 43.80
C THR A 51 -3.89 -10.77 44.64
N GLN A 52 -3.33 -10.12 45.67
CA GLN A 52 -2.34 -10.71 46.54
C GLN A 52 -2.93 -11.99 47.17
N ARG A 53 -2.57 -13.15 46.61
CA ARG A 53 -2.64 -14.42 47.31
C ARG A 53 -1.21 -14.75 47.73
N ASN A 54 -1.03 -14.87 49.03
CA ASN A 54 0.23 -15.14 49.72
C ASN A 54 0.69 -16.58 49.47
N ASP A 55 1.08 -16.91 48.24
CA ASP A 55 1.65 -18.21 47.90
C ASP A 55 3.01 -18.07 47.22
N ALA A 56 3.89 -19.01 47.56
CA ALA A 56 5.32 -19.00 47.27
C ALA A 56 5.65 -18.86 45.76
N VAL A 57 6.64 -18.02 45.48
CA VAL A 57 7.11 -17.61 44.15
C VAL A 57 7.40 -18.81 43.22
N PRO A 58 6.66 -19.00 42.12
CA PRO A 58 7.09 -19.87 41.03
C PRO A 58 8.09 -19.14 40.12
N HIS A 59 8.95 -19.95 39.51
CA HIS A 59 10.05 -19.58 38.61
C HIS A 59 9.82 -18.37 37.68
N ARG A 60 10.84 -17.53 37.57
CA ARG A 60 10.90 -16.35 36.69
C ARG A 60 10.68 -16.74 35.23
N VAL A 61 9.48 -16.51 34.72
CA VAL A 61 9.18 -16.48 33.28
C VAL A 61 10.10 -15.46 32.59
N PRO A 62 10.70 -15.76 31.43
CA PRO A 62 11.58 -14.83 30.71
C PRO A 62 10.83 -13.51 30.41
N ARG A 63 11.44 -12.39 30.80
CA ARG A 63 10.92 -11.01 30.67
C ARG A 63 10.55 -10.54 29.25
N ARG A 64 10.69 -11.39 28.22
CA ARG A 64 10.58 -11.00 26.81
C ARG A 64 9.15 -11.02 26.25
N ASP A 65 8.20 -11.68 26.93
CA ASP A 65 6.80 -11.76 26.50
C ASP A 65 5.91 -10.61 27.00
N ARG A 66 6.43 -9.72 27.86
CA ARG A 66 5.64 -8.63 28.46
C ARG A 66 5.26 -7.50 27.47
N TYR A 67 5.77 -7.55 26.24
CA TYR A 67 5.49 -6.57 25.17
C TYR A 67 4.95 -7.21 23.89
N ARG A 68 4.38 -8.41 23.97
CA ARG A 68 3.62 -8.96 22.86
C ARG A 68 2.23 -8.32 22.83
N PHE A 69 2.19 -7.05 22.41
CA PHE A 69 0.93 -6.39 22.02
C PHE A 69 0.38 -7.14 20.81
N GLN A 70 -0.40 -8.18 21.08
CA GLN A 70 -0.98 -8.99 20.03
C GLN A 70 -2.23 -8.26 19.53
N LEU A 71 -2.04 -7.49 18.47
CA LEU A 71 -3.12 -6.82 17.75
C LEU A 71 -4.18 -7.86 17.36
N ARG A 72 -5.42 -7.61 17.79
CA ARG A 72 -6.55 -8.47 17.42
C ARG A 72 -7.34 -7.80 16.31
N PRO A 73 -7.83 -8.55 15.32
CA PRO A 73 -8.79 -8.03 14.35
C PRO A 73 -9.98 -7.38 15.05
N HIS A 74 -10.44 -6.23 14.55
CA HIS A 74 -11.64 -5.60 15.08
C HIS A 74 -12.89 -6.47 14.82
N ASN A 75 -12.93 -7.17 13.67
CA ASN A 75 -13.95 -8.16 13.37
C ASN A 75 -13.40 -9.58 13.63
N PRO A 76 -13.98 -10.38 14.54
CA PRO A 76 -13.53 -11.74 14.85
C PRO A 76 -13.53 -12.70 13.65
N ASP A 77 -14.41 -12.48 12.67
CA ASP A 77 -14.51 -13.34 11.48
C ASP A 77 -13.38 -13.09 10.46
N HIS A 78 -12.60 -12.02 10.66
CA HIS A 78 -11.47 -11.72 9.79
C HIS A 78 -10.21 -12.47 10.24
N LYS A 79 -9.44 -12.91 9.25
CA LYS A 79 -8.13 -13.52 9.49
C LYS A 79 -7.21 -12.55 10.24
N SER A 80 -6.49 -13.07 11.24
CA SER A 80 -5.46 -12.29 11.94
C SER A 80 -4.35 -11.87 10.97
N PRO A 81 -3.89 -10.59 11.04
CA PRO A 81 -2.89 -10.08 10.12
C PRO A 81 -1.52 -10.77 10.32
N GLY A 82 -0.82 -11.03 9.22
CA GLY A 82 0.54 -11.54 9.22
C GLY A 82 1.59 -10.42 9.32
N VAL A 83 2.87 -10.82 9.44
CA VAL A 83 4.01 -9.88 9.59
C VAL A 83 4.25 -8.96 8.40
N LYS A 84 3.70 -9.28 7.22
CA LYS A 84 3.84 -8.46 6.02
C LYS A 84 2.58 -7.60 5.76
N ASP A 85 1.51 -7.80 6.51
CA ASP A 85 0.22 -7.17 6.22
C ASP A 85 0.16 -5.78 6.84
N LEU A 86 -0.56 -4.87 6.20
CA LEU A 86 -0.80 -3.54 6.74
C LEU A 86 -2.01 -3.57 7.67
N VAL A 87 -1.91 -2.81 8.76
CA VAL A 87 -2.95 -2.73 9.79
C VAL A 87 -3.23 -1.27 10.12
N TYR A 88 -4.46 -0.98 10.53
CA TYR A 88 -4.86 0.36 10.98
C TYR A 88 -5.78 0.29 12.20
N LEU A 89 -5.79 1.35 13.01
CA LEU A 89 -6.59 1.44 14.23
C LEU A 89 -7.89 2.22 13.98
N GLU A 90 -7.75 3.38 13.35
CA GLU A 90 -8.82 4.36 13.17
C GLU A 90 -9.28 4.44 11.70
N PRO A 91 -10.58 4.56 11.43
CA PRO A 91 -11.08 4.79 10.07
C PRO A 91 -10.48 6.04 9.43
N SER A 92 -10.27 5.99 8.12
CA SER A 92 -9.82 7.17 7.37
C SER A 92 -10.89 8.27 7.36
N PRO A 93 -10.49 9.56 7.41
CA PRO A 93 -11.43 10.66 7.28
C PRO A 93 -12.01 10.76 5.86
N GLY A 94 -13.03 11.60 5.68
CA GLY A 94 -13.51 11.96 4.34
C GLY A 94 -12.52 12.90 3.62
N PHE A 95 -12.14 12.55 2.39
CA PHE A 95 -11.18 13.33 1.58
C PHE A 95 -11.84 14.27 0.56
N CYS A 96 -13.17 14.25 0.47
CA CYS A 96 -13.93 15.01 -0.53
C CYS A 96 -13.77 16.53 -0.35
N GLU A 97 -13.99 17.01 0.87
CA GLU A 97 -13.99 18.43 1.21
C GLU A 97 -12.67 18.86 1.85
N LYS A 98 -12.32 20.13 1.68
CA LYS A 98 -11.11 20.71 2.25
C LYS A 98 -11.22 20.76 3.78
N ASN A 99 -10.27 20.15 4.47
CA ASN A 99 -10.14 20.24 5.92
C ASN A 99 -8.69 20.62 6.30
N PRO A 100 -8.41 21.91 6.53
CA PRO A 100 -7.06 22.38 6.88
C PRO A 100 -6.50 21.79 8.17
N ARG A 101 -7.37 21.42 9.13
CA ARG A 101 -6.95 20.85 10.42
C ARG A 101 -6.32 19.47 10.27
N LEU A 102 -6.78 18.71 9.29
CA LEU A 102 -6.28 17.37 8.96
C LEU A 102 -5.33 17.37 7.76
N GLY A 103 -4.98 18.55 7.21
CA GLY A 103 -4.16 18.66 6.00
C GLY A 103 -4.83 18.13 4.72
N ILE A 104 -6.16 18.02 4.70
CA ILE A 104 -6.91 17.48 3.56
C ILE A 104 -7.22 18.63 2.60
N PRO A 105 -6.71 18.62 1.36
CA PRO A 105 -6.96 19.71 0.39
C PRO A 105 -8.36 19.66 -0.22
N GLY A 106 -9.02 18.50 -0.21
CA GLY A 106 -10.27 18.25 -0.92
C GLY A 106 -10.04 17.75 -2.35
N THR A 107 -11.13 17.45 -3.06
CA THR A 107 -11.14 16.88 -4.42
C THR A 107 -11.56 17.87 -5.51
N HIS A 108 -11.93 19.09 -5.13
CA HIS A 108 -12.34 20.14 -6.06
C HIS A 108 -11.22 20.48 -7.06
N GLY A 109 -11.58 20.60 -8.34
CA GLY A 109 -10.64 20.94 -9.41
C GLY A 109 -9.69 19.82 -9.84
N ARG A 110 -9.84 18.59 -9.30
CA ARG A 110 -9.05 17.44 -9.77
C ARG A 110 -9.63 16.89 -11.07
N ALA A 111 -8.74 16.48 -11.97
CA ALA A 111 -9.14 15.73 -13.16
C ALA A 111 -9.70 14.36 -12.75
N CYS A 112 -10.75 13.92 -13.45
CA CYS A 112 -11.38 12.63 -13.29
C CYS A 112 -11.62 11.99 -14.66
N ASN A 113 -11.86 10.68 -14.66
CA ASN A 113 -12.17 9.90 -15.84
C ASN A 113 -13.65 9.51 -15.85
N ASP A 114 -14.42 10.06 -16.79
CA ASP A 114 -15.87 9.79 -16.90
C ASP A 114 -16.17 8.31 -17.23
N THR A 115 -15.26 7.63 -17.91
CA THR A 115 -15.47 6.22 -18.31
C THR A 115 -15.11 5.20 -17.22
N SER A 116 -14.43 5.64 -16.15
CA SER A 116 -14.00 4.73 -15.09
C SER A 116 -15.04 4.61 -13.99
N ILE A 117 -15.29 3.37 -13.55
CA ILE A 117 -16.09 3.07 -12.35
C ILE A 117 -15.23 3.06 -11.07
N GLY A 118 -13.91 3.20 -11.22
CA GLY A 118 -12.94 3.13 -10.12
C GLY A 118 -12.78 4.45 -9.38
N VAL A 119 -11.77 4.50 -8.49
CA VAL A 119 -11.46 5.69 -7.69
C VAL A 119 -10.97 6.89 -8.50
N ASP A 120 -10.62 6.72 -9.77
CA ASP A 120 -10.33 7.77 -10.75
C ASP A 120 -11.58 8.23 -11.52
N GLY A 121 -12.68 7.48 -11.37
CA GLY A 121 -14.00 7.76 -11.92
C GLY A 121 -14.58 9.08 -11.41
N CYS A 122 -15.27 9.83 -12.28
CA CYS A 122 -15.83 11.12 -11.89
C CYS A 122 -16.87 11.00 -10.76
N ASP A 123 -17.66 9.92 -10.70
CA ASP A 123 -18.62 9.70 -9.62
C ASP A 123 -17.96 9.65 -8.23
N LEU A 124 -16.83 8.94 -8.11
CA LEU A 124 -16.09 8.79 -6.86
C LEU A 124 -15.15 9.97 -6.59
N MET A 125 -14.40 10.42 -7.61
CA MET A 125 -13.45 11.54 -7.50
C MET A 125 -14.15 12.86 -7.17
N CYS A 126 -15.33 13.11 -7.75
CA CYS A 126 -16.10 14.32 -7.53
C CYS A 126 -17.13 14.15 -6.41
N CYS A 127 -17.17 12.98 -5.75
CA CYS A 127 -18.07 12.67 -4.63
C CYS A 127 -19.54 12.97 -4.93
N GLY A 128 -20.00 12.64 -6.15
CA GLY A 128 -21.38 12.88 -6.60
C GLY A 128 -21.77 14.35 -6.84
N ARG A 129 -20.83 15.31 -6.74
CA ARG A 129 -21.11 16.74 -6.98
C ARG A 129 -21.26 17.10 -8.47
N GLY A 130 -21.07 16.13 -9.37
CA GLY A 130 -20.97 16.34 -10.81
C GLY A 130 -19.56 16.78 -11.25
N TYR A 131 -19.38 16.87 -12.56
CA TYR A 131 -18.12 17.24 -13.20
C TYR A 131 -18.37 18.04 -14.47
N ARG A 132 -17.35 18.76 -14.94
CA ARG A 132 -17.38 19.50 -16.21
C ARG A 132 -16.38 18.85 -17.16
N THR A 133 -16.85 18.47 -18.34
CA THR A 133 -15.98 17.98 -19.41
C THR A 133 -15.37 19.16 -20.17
N GLU A 134 -14.07 19.12 -20.39
CA GLU A 134 -13.33 20.15 -21.13
C GLU A 134 -12.44 19.47 -22.18
N THR A 135 -12.62 19.86 -23.44
CA THR A 135 -11.80 19.35 -24.55
C THR A 135 -10.59 20.26 -24.74
N MET A 136 -9.39 19.68 -24.69
CA MET A 136 -8.13 20.42 -24.85
C MET A 136 -7.36 19.89 -26.06
N PHE A 137 -6.73 20.79 -26.82
CA PHE A 137 -5.79 20.40 -27.87
C PHE A 137 -4.47 19.97 -27.22
N VAL A 138 -4.04 18.74 -27.49
CA VAL A 138 -2.76 18.19 -27.01
C VAL A 138 -1.80 18.08 -28.20
N VAL A 139 -0.59 18.63 -28.05
CA VAL A 139 0.47 18.49 -29.04
C VAL A 139 1.29 17.26 -28.68
N GLU A 140 1.28 16.26 -29.55
CA GLU A 140 2.09 15.05 -29.43
C GLU A 140 2.98 14.84 -30.65
N ARG A 141 4.05 14.04 -30.49
CA ARG A 141 4.90 13.66 -31.62
C ARG A 141 4.16 12.62 -32.46
N CYS A 142 3.80 13.00 -33.67
CA CYS A 142 3.14 12.13 -34.65
C CYS A 142 3.97 12.02 -35.94
N ASN A 143 3.62 11.08 -36.82
CA ASN A 143 4.31 10.83 -38.09
C ASN A 143 5.82 10.57 -37.95
N CYS A 144 6.23 9.93 -36.85
CA CYS A 144 7.62 9.54 -36.62
C CYS A 144 8.06 8.52 -37.69
N THR A 145 9.06 8.88 -38.49
CA THR A 145 9.70 7.95 -39.43
C THR A 145 10.91 7.31 -38.76
N PHE A 146 10.99 5.99 -38.85
CA PHE A 146 12.17 5.27 -38.44
C PHE A 146 13.20 5.29 -39.59
N HIS A 147 14.34 5.91 -39.37
CA HIS A 147 15.48 5.85 -40.27
C HIS A 147 16.48 4.81 -39.73
N TRP A 148 16.68 3.72 -40.47
CA TRP A 148 17.62 2.66 -40.07
C TRP A 148 19.06 3.14 -40.31
N CYS A 149 19.65 3.72 -39.26
CA CYS A 149 21.00 4.28 -39.23
C CYS A 149 21.26 5.47 -40.18
N CYS A 150 22.29 6.24 -39.83
CA CYS A 150 23.16 6.91 -40.76
C CYS A 150 22.67 8.26 -41.32
N ALA A 151 22.11 9.11 -40.46
CA ALA A 151 22.35 10.55 -40.56
C ALA A 151 23.33 10.94 -39.44
N VAL A 152 24.52 11.40 -39.82
CA VAL A 152 25.50 12.04 -38.92
C VAL A 152 25.25 13.54 -38.94
#